data_AF-A0A7Y0S1K1-F1
#
_entry.id   AF-A0A7Y0S1K1-F1
#
_cell.length_a   1.000
_cell.length_b   1.000
_cell.length_c   1.000
_cell.angle_alpha   90.00
_cell.angle_beta   90.00
_cell.angle_gamma   90.00
#
_symmetry.space_group_name_H-M   'P 1'
#
loop_
_entity.id
_entity.type
_entity.pdbx_description
1 polymer ?
#
loop_
_entity_poly.entity_id
_entity_poly.type
_entity_poly.pdbx_seq_one_letter_code
_entity_poly.pdbx_strand_id
1 'polypeptide(L)'
;GVTPMLSLLRYLGDHQAMDGVGFYPQCRSVEDIPCRDEVGQLKAQHPGLSVKIALTQAPVDWFGLKGRLSLSHIKQIPAVETRQVFVC
;
A
#
# COMPACT_ATOMS: atom_id res chain seq x y z
N GLY A 1 8.18 -8.36 -3.77
CA GLY A 1 7.23 -9.41 -4.15
C GLY A 1 5.82 -9.00 -3.78
N VAL A 2 5.05 -8.49 -4.74
CA VAL A 2 3.71 -7.98 -4.45
C VAL A 2 2.63 -9.07 -4.36
N THR A 3 2.84 -10.20 -5.03
CA THR A 3 1.92 -11.35 -5.03
C THR A 3 1.56 -11.88 -3.62
N PRO A 4 2.52 -12.12 -2.71
CA PRO A 4 2.17 -12.54 -1.35
C PRO A 4 1.43 -11.44 -0.58
N MET A 5 1.79 -10.17 -0.79
CA MET A 5 1.15 -9.05 -0.09
C MET A 5 -0.28 -8.82 -0.58
N LEU A 6 -0.56 -8.99 -1.87
CA LEU A 6 -1.91 -8.96 -2.43
C LEU A 6 -2.75 -10.14 -1.94
N SER A 7 -2.15 -11.33 -1.80
CA SER A 7 -2.85 -12.50 -1.26
C SER A 7 -3.26 -12.28 0.19
N LEU A 8 -2.37 -11.68 1.00
CA LEU A 8 -2.69 -11.29 2.38
C LEU A 8 -3.79 -10.23 2.40
N LEU A 9 -3.72 -9.23 1.51
CA LEU A 9 -4.73 -8.19 1.40
C LEU A 9 -6.11 -8.78 1.04
N ARG A 10 -6.20 -9.67 0.05
CA ARG A 10 -7.46 -10.35 -0.30
C ARG A 10 -8.02 -11.14 0.88
N TYR A 11 -7.17 -11.94 1.52
CA TYR A 11 -7.56 -12.73 2.69
C TYR A 11 -8.15 -11.85 3.80
N LEU A 12 -7.52 -10.72 4.13
CA LEU A 12 -8.04 -9.80 5.14
C LEU A 12 -9.39 -9.19 4.72
N GLY A 13 -9.60 -8.94 3.43
CA GLY A 13 -10.82 -8.36 2.88
C GLY A 13 -11.99 -9.33 2.99
N ASP A 14 -11.75 -10.58 2.57
CA ASP A 14 -12.73 -11.67 2.64
C ASP A 14 -13.19 -11.94 4.09
N HIS A 15 -12.34 -11.67 5.08
CA HIS A 15 -12.63 -11.85 6.51
C HIS A 15 -13.05 -10.55 7.23
N GLN A 16 -13.28 -9.46 6.51
CA GLN A 16 -13.61 -8.14 7.07
C GLN A 16 -12.59 -7.61 8.10
N ALA A 17 -11.34 -8.10 8.05
CA ALA A 17 -10.25 -7.78 8.96
C ALA A 17 -9.35 -6.65 8.42
N MET A 18 -9.97 -5.62 7.86
CA MET A 18 -9.29 -4.52 7.16
C MET A 18 -9.08 -3.27 8.02
N ASP A 19 -9.60 -3.25 9.24
CA ASP A 19 -9.50 -2.07 10.09
C ASP A 19 -8.05 -1.82 10.52
N GLY A 20 -7.59 -0.60 10.30
CA GLY A 20 -6.20 -0.20 10.55
C GLY A 20 -5.16 -0.82 9.62
N VAL A 21 -5.53 -1.47 8.51
CA VAL A 21 -4.56 -2.07 7.57
C VAL A 21 -3.89 -0.99 6.72
N GLY A 22 -2.55 -1.04 6.64
CA GLY A 22 -1.75 -0.16 5.79
C GLY A 22 -1.07 -0.94 4.67
N PHE A 23 -1.36 -0.59 3.42
CA PHE A 23 -0.74 -1.19 2.24
C PHE A 23 0.20 -0.19 1.56
N TYR A 24 1.49 -0.56 1.45
CA TYR A 24 2.55 0.27 0.89
C TYR A 24 3.27 -0.48 -0.25
N PRO A 25 2.79 -0.38 -1.50
CA PRO A 25 3.53 -0.89 -2.64
C PRO A 25 4.55 0.16 -3.12
N GLN A 26 5.80 -0.27 -3.30
CA GLN A 26 6.81 0.51 -4.03
C GLN A 26 6.92 -0.01 -5.46
N CYS A 27 6.64 0.87 -6.42
CA CYS A 27 6.68 0.55 -7.85
C CYS A 27 7.66 1.49 -8.57
N ARG A 28 7.97 1.19 -9.83
CA ARG A 28 8.80 2.08 -10.64
C ARG A 28 7.97 3.23 -11.20
N SER A 29 6.90 2.92 -11.93
CA SER A 29 6.00 3.87 -12.59
C SER A 29 4.53 3.57 -12.25
N VAL A 30 3.60 4.36 -12.80
CA VAL A 30 2.15 4.19 -12.57
C VAL A 30 1.66 2.88 -13.19
N GLU A 31 2.26 2.51 -14.32
CA GLU A 31 1.98 1.32 -15.11
C GLU A 31 2.39 0.04 -14.36
N ASP A 32 3.37 0.16 -13.44
CA ASP A 32 3.85 -0.95 -12.63
C ASP A 32 2.98 -1.19 -11.38
N ILE A 33 1.94 -0.39 -11.13
CA ILE A 33 1.07 -0.56 -9.96
C ILE A 33 0.24 -1.84 -10.15
N PRO A 34 0.47 -2.87 -9.32
CA PRO A 34 -0.18 -4.16 -9.51
C PRO A 34 -1.63 -4.09 -9.05
N CYS A 35 -2.53 -4.72 -9.81
CA CYS A 35 -3.93 -4.85 -9.46
C CYS A 35 -4.60 -3.52 -9.05
N ARG A 36 -4.25 -2.41 -9.73
CA ARG A 36 -4.67 -1.05 -9.35
C ARG A 36 -6.17 -0.92 -9.11
N ASP A 37 -6.98 -1.46 -10.02
CA ASP A 37 -8.45 -1.37 -9.94
C ASP A 37 -8.99 -2.18 -8.76
N GLU A 38 -8.46 -3.39 -8.54
CA GLU A 38 -8.82 -4.26 -7.42
C GLU A 38 -8.48 -3.60 -6.07
N VAL A 39 -7.26 -3.06 -5.93
CA VAL A 39 -6.84 -2.36 -4.71
C VAL A 39 -7.70 -1.10 -4.49
N GLY A 40 -8.09 -0.41 -5.56
CA GLY A 40 -9.03 0.71 -5.51
C GLY A 40 -10.41 0.31 -5.01
N GLN A 41 -10.94 -0.82 -5.49
CA GLN A 41 -12.23 -1.37 -5.04
C GLN A 41 -12.19 -1.79 -3.57
N LEU A 42 -11.13 -2.50 -3.14
CA LEU A 42 -10.93 -2.88 -1.74
C LEU A 42 -10.89 -1.65 -0.83
N LYS A 43 -10.17 -0.60 -1.24
CA LYS A 43 -10.12 0.65 -0.49
C LYS A 43 -11.50 1.33 -0.39
N ALA A 44 -12.31 1.28 -1.44
CA ALA A 44 -13.65 1.83 -1.44
C ALA A 44 -14.61 1.04 -0.51
N GLN A 45 -14.44 -0.28 -0.45
CA GLN A 45 -15.24 -1.18 0.38
C GLN A 45 -14.83 -1.16 1.86
N HIS A 46 -13.55 -0.88 2.15
CA HIS A 46 -12.99 -0.92 3.50
C HIS A 46 -12.33 0.42 3.87
N PRO A 47 -13.05 1.33 4.55
CA PRO A 47 -12.51 2.63 4.98
C PRO A 47 -11.29 2.54 5.89
N GLY A 48 -11.12 1.42 6.61
CA GLY A 48 -9.96 1.14 7.46
C GLY A 48 -8.68 0.81 6.68
N LEU A 49 -8.78 0.54 5.37
CA LEU A 49 -7.62 0.27 4.51
C LEU A 49 -6.99 1.57 4.00
N SER A 50 -5.75 1.84 4.43
CA SER A 50 -4.93 2.91 3.90
C SER A 50 -3.98 2.38 2.82
N VAL A 51 -4.01 2.98 1.63
CA VAL A 51 -3.10 2.63 0.52
C VAL A 51 -2.19 3.81 0.22
N LYS A 52 -0.86 3.60 0.36
CA LYS A 52 0.17 4.61 0.07
C LYS A 52 1.16 4.05 -0.96
N ILE A 53 1.04 4.52 -2.20
CA ILE A 53 1.87 4.05 -3.30
C ILE A 53 3.09 4.95 -3.45
N ALA A 54 4.28 4.34 -3.51
CA ALA A 54 5.54 5.02 -3.77
C ALA A 54 6.07 4.69 -5.16
N LEU A 55 6.40 5.72 -5.94
CA LEU A 55 6.95 5.56 -7.29
C LEU A 55 8.38 6.08 -7.36
N THR A 56 9.31 5.26 -7.83
CA THR A 56 10.70 5.68 -8.01
C THR A 56 10.91 6.57 -9.25
N GLN A 57 10.02 6.45 -10.24
CA GLN A 57 9.94 7.29 -11.44
C GLN A 57 8.53 7.87 -11.55
N ALA A 58 8.15 8.65 -10.54
CA ALA A 58 6.84 9.29 -10.49
C ALA A 58 6.69 10.37 -11.57
N PRO A 59 5.55 10.47 -12.26
CA PRO A 59 5.27 11.62 -13.11
C PRO A 59 5.12 12.90 -12.27
N VAL A 60 5.17 14.07 -12.93
CA VAL A 60 5.15 15.38 -12.26
C VAL A 60 3.89 15.57 -11.42
N ASP A 61 2.75 15.14 -11.97
CA ASP A 61 1.41 15.19 -11.38
C ASP A 61 1.13 14.08 -10.35
N TRP A 62 2.13 13.26 -10.01
CA TRP A 62 1.97 12.27 -8.95
C TRP A 62 1.93 12.93 -7.58
N PHE A 63 0.78 12.84 -6.92
CA PHE A 63 0.56 13.34 -5.56
C PHE A 63 0.93 12.32 -4.47
N GLY A 64 1.27 11.08 -4.84
CA GLY A 64 1.69 10.04 -3.91
C GLY A 64 3.16 10.16 -3.51
N LEU A 65 3.69 9.10 -2.90
CA LEU A 65 5.08 9.06 -2.43
C LEU A 65 6.04 8.91 -3.61
N LYS A 66 7.22 9.52 -3.50
CA LYS A 66 8.23 9.57 -4.56
C LYS A 66 9.56 9.03 -4.06
N GLY A 67 10.27 8.30 -4.92
CA GLY A 67 11.57 7.73 -4.62
C GLY A 67 11.48 6.36 -3.92
N ARG A 68 12.61 5.92 -3.36
CA ARG A 68 12.74 4.64 -2.65
C ARG A 68 12.28 4.78 -1.19
N LEU A 69 11.89 3.66 -0.59
CA LEU A 69 11.55 3.55 0.82
C LEU A 69 12.67 4.16 1.67
N SER A 70 12.25 4.99 2.62
CA SER A 70 13.14 5.77 3.47
C SER A 70 12.47 5.99 4.82
N LEU A 71 13.23 6.49 5.79
CA LEU A 71 12.69 6.84 7.10
C LEU A 71 11.57 7.90 7.00
N SER A 72 11.65 8.85 6.05
CA SER A 72 10.59 9.85 5.87
C SER A 72 9.29 9.24 5.35
N HIS A 73 9.35 8.14 4.62
CA HIS A 73 8.17 7.37 4.23
C HIS A 73 7.57 6.60 5.41
N ILE A 74 8.41 5.91 6.18
CA ILE A 74 7.99 5.09 7.32
C ILE A 74 7.34 5.95 8.41
N LYS A 75 7.89 7.14 8.68
CA LYS A 75 7.33 8.09 9.67
C LYS A 75 5.90 8.55 9.36
N GLN A 76 5.41 8.35 8.15
CA GLN A 76 4.01 8.66 7.78
C GLN A 76 3.05 7.52 8.12
N ILE A 77 3.54 6.37 8.60
CA ILE A 77 2.72 5.24 9.04
C ILE A 77 2.48 5.41 10.54
N PRO A 78 1.24 5.67 11.00
CA PRO A 78 0.97 5.95 12.40
C PRO A 78 1.28 4.74 13.28
N ALA A 79 2.05 4.92 14.37
CA ALA A 79 2.40 3.86 15.32
C ALA A 79 3.00 2.61 14.66
N VAL A 80 3.92 2.79 13.70
CA VAL A 80 4.52 1.68 12.94
C VAL A 80 5.27 0.68 13.84
N GLU A 81 5.82 1.16 14.96
CA GLU A 81 6.56 0.39 15.95
C GLU A 81 5.69 -0.61 16.75
N THR A 82 4.37 -0.42 16.80
CA THR A 82 3.44 -1.32 17.49
C THR A 82 2.64 -2.20 16.53
N ARG A 83 2.86 -2.07 15.22
CA ARG A 83 2.13 -2.81 14.18
C ARG A 83 2.87 -4.07 13.79
N GLN A 84 2.10 -5.06 13.33
CA GLN A 84 2.65 -6.19 12.59
C GLN A 84 3.01 -5.72 11.17
N VAL A 85 4.26 -5.95 10.76
CA VAL A 85 4.78 -5.51 9.46
C VAL A 85 5.23 -6.71 8.65
N PHE A 86 4.77 -6.77 7.40
CA PHE A 86 5.16 -7.78 6.42
C PHE A 86 5.85 -7.07 5.24
N VAL A 87 6.99 -7.60 4.79
CA VAL A 87 7.82 -6.99 3.72
C VAL A 87 8.26 -8.07 2.74
N CYS A 88 8.22 -7.77 1.43
CA CYS A 88 8.63 -8.68 0.36
C CYS A 88 9.14 -7.96 -0.89
#